data_AF-A0A0P1AZE9-F1
#
_entry.id   AF-A0A0P1AZE9-F1
#
_cell.length_a   1.000
_cell.length_b   1.000
_cell.length_c   1.000
_cell.angle_alpha   90.00
_cell.angle_beta   90.00
_cell.angle_gamma   90.00
#
_symmetry.space_group_name_H-M   'P 1'
#
loop_
_entity.id
_entity.type
_entity.pdbx_description
1 polymer ?
#
loop_
_entity_poly.entity_id
_entity_poly.type
_entity_poly.pdbx_seq_one_letter_code
_entity_poly.pdbx_strand_id
1 'polypeptide(L)'
;MIIVLVGIHTCSAYLSVKRRDEEPNGISSSFMTTNIPKSITSHSSAPNKSDSFIEDENSEARGGSVGLSIAKMGKKLSNTNFEHGLNVLESPLHGVTKAIESATSEAGRELTVLKTLFENKKWREMIAELDVSWNKRVIRYCVFNHCLKLHESPIDLFRYMKVRLTYSPNGIESIDPKLLWWLEYISMYRLIEKNIPNDEDTSDTASSLIGFGNKELSSFLVTEYGLQTAGMETSSAVVTLGLTPIIPHQQVVTLFELLRQSHEMKIQKLVEDMQKYLVTKSDAQKLVLQTWLIDRVSPCVIFNILGVKIQPGPIGDEDVLVLWLQYVEMYWTVWHPDSFENSFRYSTFLDLLGESSSDNTAETLFTDSHYKILDKKVVFGFGSHLDNLKAMWIRRRWMYSGAKPQQLFRFYFPSGEFTYRSRDTLQAIEFINLYRLRKTFTNEEVFNMLSPANSVENIVDMFQLIMTQPRLEDLAIGMLDYISDPSTIIKVDEMTPPIYWQIFVAQRADNELLLSRWHEYTTMWSVKHKLAFEDVMKLDVPTSLQVAERETLKRKSAAVVHTNELQREGSPAQKKLRRNP
;
A
#
# COMPACT_ATOMS: atom_id res chain seq x y z
N MET A 1 -22.11 -25.14 -24.14
CA MET A 1 -21.20 -24.42 -23.23
C MET A 1 -22.03 -23.88 -22.07
N ILE A 2 -22.47 -24.76 -21.18
CA ILE A 2 -23.36 -24.51 -20.04
C ILE A 2 -22.82 -25.36 -18.89
N ILE A 3 -21.91 -24.82 -18.08
CA ILE A 3 -21.59 -25.27 -16.71
C ILE A 3 -21.08 -24.03 -15.95
N VAL A 4 -21.41 -23.95 -14.66
CA VAL A 4 -21.05 -22.92 -13.64
C VAL A 4 -22.11 -21.82 -13.43
N LEU A 5 -23.28 -22.20 -12.92
CA LEU A 5 -24.23 -21.28 -12.25
C LEU A 5 -24.92 -21.87 -11.01
N VAL A 6 -24.40 -22.96 -10.43
CA VAL A 6 -25.05 -23.65 -9.29
C VAL A 6 -24.51 -23.20 -7.91
N GLY A 7 -23.45 -22.38 -7.84
CA GLY A 7 -22.83 -22.00 -6.56
C GLY A 7 -23.38 -20.76 -5.84
N ILE A 8 -24.25 -19.95 -6.47
CA ILE A 8 -24.58 -18.60 -5.96
C ILE A 8 -25.90 -18.56 -5.17
N HIS A 9 -26.75 -19.59 -5.21
CA HIS A 9 -28.09 -19.52 -4.61
C HIS A 9 -28.21 -19.88 -3.12
N THR A 10 -27.19 -20.43 -2.47
CA THR A 10 -27.29 -20.78 -1.04
C THR A 10 -26.89 -19.65 -0.08
N CYS A 11 -26.15 -18.62 -0.53
CA CYS A 11 -25.76 -17.50 0.35
C CYS A 11 -26.79 -16.36 0.47
N SER A 12 -27.76 -16.26 -0.45
CA SER A 12 -28.73 -15.15 -0.45
C SER A 12 -29.84 -15.29 0.61
N ALA A 13 -30.15 -16.51 1.07
CA ALA A 13 -31.21 -16.77 2.04
C ALA A 13 -30.83 -16.38 3.49
N TYR A 14 -29.53 -16.26 3.81
CA TYR A 14 -29.08 -15.99 5.18
C TYR A 14 -29.05 -14.48 5.54
N LEU A 15 -29.09 -13.59 4.54
CA LEU A 15 -28.97 -12.14 4.74
C LEU A 15 -30.31 -11.39 4.91
N SER A 16 -31.45 -12.07 4.74
CA SER A 16 -32.78 -11.44 4.83
C SER A 16 -33.35 -11.33 6.26
N VAL A 17 -32.74 -12.01 7.24
CA VAL A 17 -33.32 -12.13 8.61
C VAL A 17 -32.77 -11.09 9.60
N LYS A 18 -31.73 -10.32 9.26
CA LYS A 18 -31.01 -9.45 10.23
C LYS A 18 -31.13 -7.93 10.01
N ARG A 19 -32.19 -7.45 9.34
CA ARG A 19 -32.51 -6.02 9.27
C ARG A 19 -33.99 -5.77 9.54
N ARG A 20 -34.36 -5.71 10.81
CA ARG A 20 -35.46 -4.89 11.33
C ARG A 20 -35.10 -4.50 12.75
N ASP A 21 -35.55 -3.30 13.11
CA ASP A 21 -35.47 -2.65 14.42
C ASP A 21 -34.18 -1.84 14.66
N GLU A 22 -34.21 -0.58 14.21
CA GLU A 22 -33.87 0.58 15.06
C GLU A 22 -34.35 1.87 14.37
N GLU A 23 -35.40 2.48 14.94
CA GLU A 23 -35.87 3.83 14.61
C GLU A 23 -34.96 4.92 15.21
N PRO A 24 -34.93 6.14 14.65
CA PRO A 24 -34.04 7.20 15.06
C PRO A 24 -34.69 8.12 16.11
N ASN A 25 -34.04 8.31 17.26
CA ASN A 25 -34.33 9.43 18.15
C ASN A 25 -33.28 10.53 17.96
N GLY A 26 -33.73 11.68 17.46
CA GLY A 26 -32.95 12.90 17.39
C GLY A 26 -32.92 13.62 18.74
N ILE A 27 -31.76 14.17 19.10
CA ILE A 27 -31.64 15.28 20.05
C ILE A 27 -30.57 16.26 19.54
N SER A 28 -30.95 17.53 19.63
CA SER A 28 -30.27 18.77 19.27
C SER A 28 -29.26 19.24 20.32
N SER A 29 -28.31 20.08 19.87
CA SER A 29 -27.47 21.03 20.65
C SER A 29 -26.33 20.40 21.47
N SER A 30 -25.18 21.03 21.72
CA SER A 30 -24.75 22.43 21.64
C SER A 30 -23.22 22.53 21.59
N PHE A 31 -22.72 23.61 20.98
CA PHE A 31 -21.35 24.09 21.07
C PHE A 31 -20.83 24.17 22.52
N MET A 32 -19.60 23.68 22.76
CA MET A 32 -18.77 24.17 23.86
C MET A 32 -17.34 24.44 23.38
N THR A 33 -17.01 25.73 23.43
CA THR A 33 -15.68 26.33 23.38
C THR A 33 -14.90 25.97 24.64
N THR A 34 -13.70 25.41 24.49
CA THR A 34 -12.73 25.27 25.60
C THR A 34 -11.54 26.19 25.40
N ASN A 35 -11.32 26.99 26.44
CA ASN A 35 -10.27 28.00 26.60
C ASN A 35 -8.86 27.41 26.56
N ILE A 36 -7.95 28.12 25.88
CA ILE A 36 -6.49 27.94 25.95
C ILE A 36 -5.94 28.99 26.93
N PRO A 37 -5.10 28.63 27.92
CA PRO A 37 -4.43 29.61 28.75
C PRO A 37 -3.14 30.15 28.09
N LYS A 38 -2.99 31.48 28.14
CA LYS A 38 -1.80 32.26 27.79
C LYS A 38 -0.73 32.18 28.88
N SER A 39 0.52 32.00 28.48
CA SER A 39 1.77 32.68 28.92
C SER A 39 2.94 31.85 28.36
N ILE A 40 4.07 32.36 27.87
CA ILE A 40 4.97 33.36 28.42
C ILE A 40 5.71 34.07 27.25
N THR A 41 6.01 35.34 27.49
CA THR A 41 6.75 36.30 26.65
C THR A 41 8.25 36.04 26.51
N SER A 42 8.74 36.30 25.29
CA SER A 42 9.98 36.98 24.87
C SER A 42 11.34 36.68 25.53
N HIS A 43 12.35 36.39 24.69
CA HIS A 43 13.50 37.31 24.56
C HIS A 43 14.12 37.23 23.16
N SER A 44 14.44 38.42 22.67
CA SER A 44 15.08 38.80 21.41
C SER A 44 16.60 38.66 21.50
N SER A 45 17.24 38.22 20.40
CA SER A 45 18.45 38.87 19.87
C SER A 45 18.93 38.18 18.58
N ALA A 46 18.87 38.91 17.47
CA ALA A 46 19.76 38.76 16.30
C ALA A 46 20.99 39.68 16.51
N PRO A 47 21.99 39.84 15.59
CA PRO A 47 22.15 39.24 14.26
C PRO A 47 23.62 38.84 13.88
N ASN A 48 23.78 38.32 12.65
CA ASN A 48 24.81 38.64 11.62
C ASN A 48 25.75 37.54 11.08
N LYS A 49 25.89 37.63 9.73
CA LYS A 49 27.02 37.30 8.81
C LYS A 49 27.26 35.81 8.49
N SER A 50 27.02 35.37 7.26
CA SER A 50 27.69 35.59 5.95
C SER A 50 28.87 34.65 5.70
N ASP A 51 28.92 34.17 4.45
CA ASP A 51 30.04 33.50 3.75
C ASP A 51 30.26 32.02 4.11
N SER A 52 30.67 31.12 3.22
CA SER A 52 30.82 31.04 1.76
C SER A 52 31.22 29.58 1.46
N PHE A 53 30.96 29.13 0.23
CA PHE A 53 31.53 27.90 -0.35
C PHE A 53 33.06 27.84 -0.25
N ILE A 54 33.62 26.62 -0.14
CA ILE A 54 34.74 26.08 -0.95
C ILE A 54 34.85 24.56 -0.71
N GLU A 55 35.00 23.84 -1.81
CA GLU A 55 35.33 22.42 -1.94
C GLU A 55 36.73 22.13 -1.40
N ASP A 56 37.00 20.90 -0.95
CA ASP A 56 38.29 20.28 -1.24
C ASP A 56 38.20 18.75 -1.18
N GLU A 57 38.60 18.16 -2.31
CA GLU A 57 38.96 16.77 -2.49
C GLU A 57 40.22 16.44 -1.69
N ASN A 58 40.30 15.21 -1.16
CA ASN A 58 41.49 14.34 -1.22
C ASN A 58 41.35 13.16 -0.25
N SER A 59 41.52 11.94 -0.75
CA SER A 59 42.77 11.17 -0.56
C SER A 59 42.52 9.68 -0.76
N GLU A 60 43.06 9.16 -1.87
CA GLU A 60 43.44 7.76 -2.02
C GLU A 60 44.50 7.39 -0.97
N ALA A 61 44.33 6.23 -0.32
CA ALA A 61 45.39 5.60 0.44
C ALA A 61 45.52 4.13 0.05
N ARG A 62 46.69 3.87 -0.53
CA ARG A 62 47.31 2.60 -0.93
C ARG A 62 47.85 1.84 0.29
N GLY A 63 47.92 0.51 0.15
CA GLY A 63 48.82 -0.36 0.91
C GLY A 63 48.16 -1.08 2.09
N GLY A 64 48.46 -2.33 2.41
CA GLY A 64 49.49 -3.24 1.92
C GLY A 64 49.35 -4.55 2.70
N SER A 65 49.66 -5.65 2.01
CA SER A 65 49.72 -7.01 2.55
C SER A 65 50.82 -7.15 3.60
N VAL A 66 50.51 -7.80 4.73
CA VAL A 66 51.49 -8.48 5.58
C VAL A 66 50.90 -9.82 5.99
N GLY A 67 51.48 -10.89 5.46
CA GLY A 67 51.23 -12.26 5.89
C GLY A 67 51.90 -12.55 7.23
N LEU A 68 51.27 -13.40 8.03
CA LEU A 68 51.91 -14.04 9.18
C LEU A 68 51.53 -15.53 9.21
N SER A 69 52.55 -16.37 9.06
CA SER A 69 52.51 -17.81 9.28
C SER A 69 52.23 -18.13 10.74
N ILE A 70 51.32 -19.07 11.01
CA ILE A 70 51.25 -19.77 12.31
C ILE A 70 51.19 -21.28 12.09
N ALA A 71 51.99 -21.94 12.92
CA ALA A 71 52.38 -23.34 12.86
C ALA A 71 51.27 -24.32 13.29
N LYS A 72 51.40 -25.53 12.75
CA LYS A 72 50.74 -26.78 13.16
C LYS A 72 50.80 -27.01 14.67
N MET A 73 49.63 -27.28 15.27
CA MET A 73 49.51 -28.17 16.42
C MET A 73 48.32 -29.11 16.18
N GLY A 74 48.65 -30.41 16.06
CA GLY A 74 47.65 -31.47 15.98
C GLY A 74 46.97 -31.67 17.34
N LYS A 75 45.65 -31.81 17.32
CA LYS A 75 44.86 -32.32 18.44
C LYS A 75 43.75 -33.21 17.91
N LYS A 76 43.64 -34.41 18.49
CA LYS A 76 42.48 -35.31 18.38
C LYS A 76 41.22 -34.52 18.72
N LEU A 77 40.30 -34.39 17.76
CA LEU A 77 38.95 -33.85 17.96
C LEU A 77 37.97 -35.02 18.11
N SER A 78 37.38 -35.10 19.30
CA SER A 78 36.21 -35.92 19.61
C SER A 78 35.00 -34.99 19.76
N ASN A 79 33.93 -35.21 18.99
CA ASN A 79 32.50 -34.88 19.24
C ASN A 79 32.03 -33.61 20.01
N THR A 80 32.84 -32.57 20.24
CA THR A 80 32.45 -31.43 21.12
C THR A 80 31.55 -30.37 20.48
N ASN A 81 31.50 -30.26 19.15
CA ASN A 81 30.82 -29.13 18.49
C ASN A 81 29.28 -29.25 18.50
N PHE A 82 28.74 -30.46 18.52
CA PHE A 82 27.29 -30.68 18.59
C PHE A 82 26.73 -30.47 20.01
N GLU A 83 27.50 -30.82 21.05
CA GLU A 83 27.12 -30.56 22.44
C GLU A 83 26.93 -29.06 22.70
N HIS A 84 27.72 -28.19 22.06
CA HIS A 84 27.55 -26.74 22.17
C HIS A 84 26.21 -26.24 21.60
N GLY A 85 25.71 -26.83 20.51
CA GLY A 85 24.40 -26.49 19.93
C GLY A 85 23.23 -26.97 20.81
N LEU A 86 23.37 -28.14 21.44
CA LEU A 86 22.40 -28.65 22.42
C LEU A 86 22.38 -27.82 23.72
N ASN A 87 23.52 -27.26 24.14
CA ASN A 87 23.61 -26.40 25.34
C ASN A 87 22.80 -25.10 25.19
N VAL A 88 22.58 -24.60 23.97
CA VAL A 88 21.68 -23.44 23.71
C VAL A 88 20.22 -23.78 24.02
N LEU A 89 19.83 -25.05 23.91
CA LEU A 89 18.52 -25.58 24.30
C LEU A 89 18.47 -26.03 25.77
N GLU A 90 19.57 -26.01 26.51
CA GLU A 90 19.58 -26.40 27.93
C GLU A 90 18.94 -25.36 28.87
N SER A 91 18.86 -24.09 28.47
CA SER A 91 18.19 -23.03 29.25
C SER A 91 16.70 -23.32 29.56
N PRO A 92 15.85 -23.72 28.57
CA PRO A 92 14.50 -24.21 28.87
C PRO A 92 14.49 -25.57 29.59
N LEU A 93 15.55 -26.36 29.45
CA LEU A 93 15.69 -27.70 30.04
C LEU A 93 16.05 -27.66 31.53
N HIS A 94 16.75 -26.64 32.02
CA HIS A 94 16.94 -26.39 33.46
C HIS A 94 15.60 -26.10 34.17
N GLY A 95 14.66 -25.50 33.44
CA GLY A 95 13.26 -25.40 33.85
C GLY A 95 12.52 -26.75 33.83
N VAL A 96 12.85 -27.64 32.88
CA VAL A 96 12.27 -29.00 32.79
C VAL A 96 12.78 -29.91 33.90
N THR A 97 14.06 -29.88 34.27
CA THR A 97 14.57 -30.66 35.41
C THR A 97 14.00 -30.17 36.74
N LYS A 98 13.88 -28.85 36.96
CA LYS A 98 13.13 -28.32 38.11
C LYS A 98 11.64 -28.61 38.06
N ALA A 99 11.03 -28.63 36.88
CA ALA A 99 9.64 -29.05 36.70
C ALA A 99 9.46 -30.55 36.95
N ILE A 100 10.43 -31.40 36.63
CA ILE A 100 10.43 -32.84 36.95
C ILE A 100 10.44 -33.04 38.48
N GLU A 101 11.20 -32.21 39.20
CA GLU A 101 11.28 -32.25 40.66
C GLU A 101 10.05 -31.63 41.37
N SER A 102 9.28 -30.78 40.68
CA SER A 102 8.13 -30.05 41.25
C SER A 102 6.76 -30.39 40.65
N ALA A 103 6.71 -31.17 39.57
CA ALA A 103 5.46 -31.49 38.89
C ALA A 103 4.60 -32.45 39.73
N THR A 104 3.30 -32.18 39.70
CA THR A 104 2.24 -33.09 40.10
C THR A 104 2.56 -34.53 39.65
N SER A 105 2.32 -35.52 40.52
CA SER A 105 2.78 -36.93 40.39
C SER A 105 2.51 -37.60 39.04
N GLU A 106 1.59 -37.08 38.22
CA GLU A 106 1.25 -37.62 36.91
C GLU A 106 2.29 -37.32 35.81
N ALA A 107 2.75 -36.06 35.67
CA ALA A 107 3.75 -35.72 34.65
C ALA A 107 5.12 -36.34 34.98
N GLY A 108 5.49 -36.41 36.25
CA GLY A 108 6.69 -37.14 36.69
C GLY A 108 6.63 -38.64 36.37
N ARG A 109 5.45 -39.26 36.52
CA ARG A 109 5.22 -40.65 36.11
C ARG A 109 5.35 -40.83 34.60
N GLU A 110 4.71 -39.99 33.79
CA GLU A 110 4.81 -40.06 32.33
C GLU A 110 6.25 -39.85 31.84
N LEU A 111 7.02 -38.96 32.47
CA LEU A 111 8.43 -38.75 32.15
C LEU A 111 9.31 -39.94 32.51
N THR A 112 8.98 -40.63 33.62
CA THR A 112 9.64 -41.88 33.97
C THR A 112 9.35 -42.97 32.94
N VAL A 113 8.09 -43.08 32.50
CA VAL A 113 7.68 -44.00 31.41
C VAL A 113 8.45 -43.69 30.12
N LEU A 114 8.57 -42.41 29.74
CA LEU A 114 9.36 -42.01 28.58
C LEU A 114 10.85 -42.35 28.72
N LYS A 115 11.43 -42.17 29.91
CA LYS A 115 12.83 -42.53 30.14
C LYS A 115 13.06 -44.03 29.96
N THR A 116 12.22 -44.86 30.56
CA THR A 116 12.28 -46.32 30.38
C THR A 116 12.03 -46.73 28.92
N LEU A 117 11.12 -46.04 28.24
CA LEU A 117 10.87 -46.24 26.81
C LEU A 117 12.14 -45.96 25.99
N PHE A 118 12.81 -44.83 26.21
CA PHE A 118 13.98 -44.43 25.43
C PHE A 118 15.22 -45.32 25.66
N GLU A 119 15.27 -46.04 26.77
CA GLU A 119 16.27 -47.09 27.03
C GLU A 119 16.00 -48.37 26.20
N ASN A 120 14.79 -48.55 25.68
CA ASN A 120 14.41 -49.70 24.86
C ASN A 120 14.86 -49.50 23.40
N LYS A 121 15.57 -50.48 22.83
CA LYS A 121 16.01 -50.47 21.42
C LYS A 121 14.86 -50.36 20.41
N LYS A 122 13.65 -50.75 20.79
CA LYS A 122 12.42 -50.70 19.96
C LYS A 122 11.55 -49.47 20.23
N TRP A 123 12.06 -48.43 20.90
CA TRP A 123 11.27 -47.25 21.25
C TRP A 123 10.54 -46.62 20.05
N ARG A 124 11.12 -46.69 18.84
CA ARG A 124 10.53 -46.19 17.58
C ARG A 124 9.21 -46.86 17.21
N GLU A 125 9.08 -48.16 17.45
CA GLU A 125 7.84 -48.91 17.20
C GLU A 125 6.80 -48.58 18.27
N MET A 126 7.26 -48.46 19.51
CA MET A 126 6.42 -48.26 20.68
C MET A 126 5.86 -46.83 20.76
N ILE A 127 6.56 -45.82 20.24
CA ILE A 127 6.18 -44.40 20.39
C ILE A 127 4.79 -44.07 19.85
N ALA A 128 4.35 -44.78 18.81
CA ALA A 128 3.02 -44.65 18.24
C ALA A 128 1.90 -45.14 19.19
N GLU A 129 2.25 -46.10 20.05
CA GLU A 129 1.36 -46.85 20.93
C GLU A 129 1.38 -46.31 22.36
N LEU A 130 2.26 -45.35 22.68
CA LEU A 130 2.22 -44.73 24.00
C LEU A 130 0.93 -43.96 24.18
N ASP A 131 0.21 -44.40 25.21
CA ASP A 131 -0.84 -43.65 25.88
C ASP A 131 -0.23 -42.53 26.76
N VAL A 132 0.63 -41.71 26.15
CA VAL A 132 1.12 -40.48 26.79
C VAL A 132 0.30 -39.33 26.27
N SER A 133 -0.05 -38.41 27.16
CA SER A 133 -0.72 -37.18 26.79
C SER A 133 0.25 -36.28 26.03
N TRP A 134 0.39 -36.51 24.73
CA TRP A 134 1.15 -35.64 23.82
C TRP A 134 0.69 -34.19 23.85
N ASN A 135 -0.51 -33.89 24.34
CA ASN A 135 -0.97 -32.53 24.62
C ASN A 135 -0.07 -31.82 25.67
N LYS A 136 0.58 -32.56 26.56
CA LYS A 136 1.50 -32.02 27.57
C LYS A 136 2.81 -31.64 26.90
N ARG A 137 3.11 -30.34 26.92
CA ARG A 137 4.32 -29.77 26.32
C ARG A 137 5.60 -30.47 26.78
N VAL A 138 5.75 -30.74 28.07
CA VAL A 138 6.96 -31.35 28.64
C VAL A 138 7.25 -32.73 28.02
N ILE A 139 6.22 -33.55 27.82
CA ILE A 139 6.31 -34.87 27.18
C ILE A 139 6.81 -34.73 25.74
N ARG A 140 6.23 -33.81 24.96
CA ARG A 140 6.67 -33.56 23.57
C ARG A 140 8.12 -33.13 23.50
N TYR A 141 8.54 -32.18 24.33
CA TYR A 141 9.92 -31.70 24.34
C TYR A 141 10.91 -32.81 24.73
N CYS A 142 10.55 -33.70 25.66
CA CYS A 142 11.38 -34.85 26.00
C CYS A 142 11.55 -35.80 24.81
N VAL A 143 10.46 -36.11 24.09
CA VAL A 143 10.53 -36.88 22.84
C VAL A 143 11.38 -36.18 21.80
N PHE A 144 11.13 -34.91 21.52
CA PHE A 144 11.84 -34.15 20.49
C PHE A 144 13.33 -34.08 20.79
N ASN A 145 13.72 -33.80 22.03
CA ASN A 145 15.13 -33.79 22.43
C ASN A 145 15.78 -35.16 22.30
N HIS A 146 15.06 -36.25 22.59
CA HIS A 146 15.58 -37.60 22.37
C HIS A 146 15.79 -37.88 20.88
N CYS A 147 14.81 -37.57 20.03
CA CYS A 147 14.90 -37.69 18.58
C CYS A 147 16.07 -36.86 18.01
N LEU A 148 16.24 -35.62 18.46
CA LEU A 148 17.33 -34.74 18.04
C LEU A 148 18.71 -35.27 18.45
N LYS A 149 18.84 -35.83 19.66
CA LYS A 149 20.07 -36.48 20.14
C LYS A 149 20.43 -37.72 19.33
N LEU A 150 19.43 -38.43 18.82
CA LEU A 150 19.60 -39.61 17.97
C LEU A 150 19.67 -39.26 16.47
N HIS A 151 19.63 -37.97 16.12
CA HIS A 151 19.63 -37.49 14.74
C HIS A 151 18.47 -38.06 13.90
N GLU A 152 17.31 -38.26 14.52
CA GLU A 152 16.12 -38.74 13.82
C GLU A 152 15.59 -37.66 12.87
N SER A 153 15.38 -38.02 11.61
CA SER A 153 14.87 -37.07 10.62
C SER A 153 13.40 -36.73 10.91
N PRO A 154 12.90 -35.57 10.46
CA PRO A 154 11.47 -35.28 10.53
C PRO A 154 10.61 -36.34 9.84
N ILE A 155 11.08 -36.93 8.73
CA ILE A 155 10.36 -38.00 8.01
C ILE A 155 10.21 -39.24 8.90
N ASP A 156 11.26 -39.61 9.62
CA ASP A 156 11.25 -40.77 10.50
C ASP A 156 10.29 -40.57 11.67
N LEU A 157 10.35 -39.39 12.32
CA LEU A 157 9.42 -39.07 13.41
C LEU A 157 7.96 -39.05 12.93
N PHE A 158 7.68 -38.54 11.73
CA PHE A 158 6.34 -38.57 11.13
C PHE A 158 5.78 -40.00 11.08
N ARG A 159 6.61 -40.95 10.60
CA ARG A 159 6.26 -42.37 10.49
C ARG A 159 6.09 -43.01 11.86
N TYR A 160 7.00 -42.72 12.80
CA TYR A 160 6.94 -43.28 14.16
C TYR A 160 5.68 -42.83 14.90
N MET A 161 5.26 -41.58 14.72
CA MET A 161 4.05 -41.06 15.37
C MET A 161 2.75 -41.55 14.71
N LYS A 162 2.84 -42.20 13.53
CA LYS A 162 1.71 -42.57 12.67
C LYS A 162 0.79 -41.36 12.41
N VAL A 163 1.38 -40.22 12.04
CA VAL A 163 0.64 -38.98 11.73
C VAL A 163 -0.30 -39.24 10.57
N ARG A 164 -1.57 -38.90 10.71
CA ARG A 164 -2.56 -39.01 9.64
C ARG A 164 -2.72 -37.66 8.95
N LEU A 165 -2.50 -37.61 7.64
CA LEU A 165 -2.94 -36.49 6.84
C LEU A 165 -4.42 -36.72 6.52
N THR A 166 -5.28 -35.86 7.03
CA THR A 166 -6.72 -35.90 6.77
C THR A 166 -7.06 -34.88 5.70
N TYR A 167 -7.87 -35.29 4.72
CA TYR A 167 -8.58 -34.32 3.89
C TYR A 167 -9.47 -33.50 4.82
N SER A 168 -9.20 -32.20 4.89
CA SER A 168 -9.80 -31.31 5.88
C SER A 168 -10.76 -30.32 5.22
N PRO A 169 -11.90 -30.77 4.65
CA PRO A 169 -12.93 -29.85 4.17
C PRO A 169 -13.63 -29.12 5.34
N ASN A 170 -13.48 -29.63 6.57
CA ASN A 170 -14.22 -29.19 7.76
C ASN A 170 -13.39 -28.23 8.65
N GLY A 171 -12.37 -27.59 8.10
CA GLY A 171 -11.56 -26.61 8.83
C GLY A 171 -10.46 -27.23 9.69
N ILE A 172 -9.96 -26.47 10.67
CA ILE A 172 -8.78 -26.84 11.45
C ILE A 172 -9.00 -28.03 12.40
N GLU A 173 -10.23 -28.22 12.87
CA GLU A 173 -10.58 -29.28 13.84
C GLU A 173 -10.41 -30.69 13.27
N SER A 174 -10.41 -30.83 11.93
CA SER A 174 -10.15 -32.12 11.29
C SER A 174 -8.67 -32.45 11.14
N ILE A 175 -7.76 -31.54 11.46
CA ILE A 175 -6.31 -31.78 11.40
C ILE A 175 -5.91 -32.69 12.57
N ASP A 176 -5.21 -33.79 12.27
CA ASP A 176 -4.62 -34.66 13.29
C ASP A 176 -3.69 -33.82 14.20
N PRO A 177 -3.95 -33.75 15.53
CA PRO A 177 -3.09 -33.02 16.46
C PRO A 177 -1.61 -33.44 16.38
N LYS A 178 -1.33 -34.70 16.00
CA LYS A 178 0.04 -35.19 15.79
C LYS A 178 0.77 -34.46 14.68
N LEU A 179 0.05 -33.96 13.66
CA LEU A 179 0.64 -33.16 12.60
C LEU A 179 1.19 -31.83 13.16
N LEU A 180 0.46 -31.19 14.07
CA LEU A 180 0.92 -29.95 14.71
C LEU A 180 2.19 -30.19 15.53
N TRP A 181 2.25 -31.31 16.26
CA TRP A 181 3.43 -31.68 17.03
C TRP A 181 4.62 -32.00 16.13
N TRP A 182 4.38 -32.69 15.01
CA TRP A 182 5.42 -32.95 14.03
C TRP A 182 5.97 -31.66 13.39
N LEU A 183 5.11 -30.68 13.12
CA LEU A 183 5.54 -29.35 12.65
C LEU A 183 6.34 -28.60 13.75
N GLU A 184 5.95 -28.70 15.02
CA GLU A 184 6.73 -28.18 16.17
C GLU A 184 8.14 -28.81 16.20
N TYR A 185 8.25 -30.12 15.93
CA TYR A 185 9.54 -30.81 15.80
C TYR A 185 10.38 -30.27 14.63
N ILE A 186 9.79 -30.07 13.45
CA ILE A 186 10.49 -29.49 12.29
C ILE A 186 11.08 -28.12 12.61
N SER A 187 10.33 -27.27 13.32
CA SER A 187 10.83 -25.97 13.78
C SER A 187 12.06 -26.10 14.67
N MET A 188 12.07 -27.06 15.61
CA MET A 188 13.23 -27.32 16.46
C MET A 188 14.42 -27.92 15.70
N TYR A 189 14.14 -28.87 14.80
CA TYR A 189 15.15 -29.54 13.97
C TYR A 189 15.93 -28.52 13.13
N ARG A 190 15.21 -27.63 12.42
CA ARG A 190 15.82 -26.56 11.61
C ARG A 190 16.61 -25.54 12.43
N LEU A 191 16.20 -25.30 13.68
CA LEU A 191 16.92 -24.38 14.56
C LEU A 191 18.29 -24.94 14.95
N ILE A 192 18.36 -26.23 15.27
CA ILE A 192 19.61 -26.90 15.59
C ILE A 192 20.53 -26.95 14.37
N GLU A 193 19.98 -27.31 13.21
CA GLU A 193 20.73 -27.38 11.95
C GLU A 193 21.43 -26.05 11.63
N LYS A 194 20.75 -24.92 11.81
CA LYS A 194 21.33 -23.57 11.60
C LYS A 194 22.46 -23.20 12.56
N ASN A 195 22.52 -23.83 13.73
CA ASN A 195 23.53 -23.54 14.75
C ASN A 195 24.77 -24.43 14.64
N ILE A 196 24.77 -25.43 13.76
CA ILE A 196 25.96 -26.24 13.48
C ILE A 196 26.89 -25.39 12.60
N PRO A 197 28.12 -25.06 13.05
CA PRO A 197 29.05 -24.29 12.25
C PRO A 197 29.31 -25.00 10.92
N ASN A 198 29.21 -24.29 9.80
CA ASN A 198 29.66 -24.78 8.50
C ASN A 198 31.20 -24.85 8.52
N ASP A 199 31.77 -25.92 9.09
CA ASP A 199 33.19 -26.22 8.94
C ASP A 199 33.43 -26.71 7.50
N GLU A 200 33.78 -25.78 6.61
CA GLU A 200 34.05 -26.02 5.18
C GLU A 200 35.13 -27.09 4.93
N ASP A 201 35.93 -27.46 5.94
CA ASP A 201 37.06 -28.39 5.81
C ASP A 201 36.75 -29.87 6.17
N THR A 202 35.51 -30.24 6.48
CA THR A 202 35.14 -31.65 6.81
C THR A 202 34.15 -32.27 5.83
N SER A 203 34.52 -32.34 4.55
CA SER A 203 33.62 -32.73 3.45
C SER A 203 33.20 -34.21 3.39
N ASP A 204 33.84 -35.13 4.12
CA ASP A 204 33.81 -36.54 3.66
C ASP A 204 33.01 -37.54 4.50
N THR A 205 32.38 -37.18 5.62
CA THR A 205 31.60 -38.23 6.36
C THR A 205 30.44 -37.78 7.25
N ALA A 206 30.24 -36.49 7.52
CA ALA A 206 29.13 -36.00 8.35
C ALA A 206 27.94 -35.39 7.56
N SER A 207 27.96 -35.51 6.23
CA SER A 207 27.02 -34.85 5.30
C SER A 207 25.63 -35.50 5.20
N SER A 208 25.24 -36.35 6.16
CA SER A 208 23.93 -37.05 6.12
C SER A 208 22.81 -36.32 6.83
N LEU A 209 23.08 -35.22 7.56
CA LEU A 209 22.03 -34.31 7.99
C LEU A 209 21.59 -33.46 6.78
N ILE A 210 20.89 -34.10 5.85
CA ILE A 210 20.27 -33.44 4.71
C ILE A 210 19.25 -32.46 5.28
N GLY A 211 19.43 -31.18 4.96
CA GLY A 211 18.56 -30.14 5.49
C GLY A 211 17.10 -30.38 5.13
N PHE A 212 16.24 -30.40 6.15
CA PHE A 212 14.80 -30.59 5.96
C PHE A 212 14.12 -29.24 5.78
N GLY A 213 14.42 -28.59 4.65
CA GLY A 213 13.94 -27.27 4.27
C GLY A 213 12.48 -27.25 3.78
N ASN A 214 12.02 -26.10 3.27
CA ASN A 214 10.65 -25.93 2.81
C ASN A 214 10.34 -26.76 1.57
N LYS A 215 11.34 -26.96 0.71
CA LYS A 215 11.24 -27.80 -0.48
C LYS A 215 11.03 -29.26 -0.12
N GLU A 216 11.82 -29.77 0.83
CA GLU A 216 11.76 -31.14 1.31
C GLU A 216 10.43 -31.40 2.03
N LEU A 217 9.99 -30.47 2.89
CA LEU A 217 8.69 -30.53 3.56
C LEU A 217 7.53 -30.54 2.56
N SER A 218 7.52 -29.64 1.57
CA SER A 218 6.49 -29.61 0.53
C SER A 218 6.47 -30.91 -0.28
N SER A 219 7.63 -31.36 -0.77
CA SER A 219 7.77 -32.59 -1.57
C SER A 219 7.30 -33.82 -0.79
N PHE A 220 7.68 -33.92 0.48
CA PHE A 220 7.24 -34.98 1.38
C PHE A 220 5.71 -35.00 1.53
N LEU A 221 5.10 -33.86 1.87
CA LEU A 221 3.64 -33.79 2.05
C LEU A 221 2.88 -34.07 0.75
N VAL A 222 3.34 -33.56 -0.39
CA VAL A 222 2.76 -33.87 -1.71
C VAL A 222 2.81 -35.37 -2.00
N THR A 223 3.93 -36.03 -1.67
CA THR A 223 4.09 -37.48 -1.84
C THR A 223 3.14 -38.25 -0.92
N GLU A 224 3.09 -37.90 0.37
CA GLU A 224 2.22 -38.57 1.35
C GLU A 224 0.73 -38.41 1.00
N TYR A 225 0.28 -37.22 0.60
CA TYR A 225 -1.09 -37.04 0.09
C TYR A 225 -1.33 -37.87 -1.20
N GLY A 226 -0.36 -37.93 -2.11
CA GLY A 226 -0.47 -38.73 -3.34
C GLY A 226 -0.56 -40.24 -3.10
N LEU A 227 0.13 -40.75 -2.08
CA LEU A 227 0.04 -42.16 -1.67
C LEU A 227 -1.34 -42.48 -1.09
N GLN A 228 -1.93 -41.56 -0.32
CA GLN A 228 -3.27 -41.73 0.22
C GLN A 228 -4.36 -41.73 -0.86
N THR A 229 -4.24 -40.87 -1.89
CA THR A 229 -5.18 -40.86 -3.02
C THR A 229 -5.14 -42.16 -3.82
N ALA A 230 -3.94 -42.69 -4.08
CA ALA A 230 -3.77 -43.94 -4.82
C ALA A 230 -4.43 -45.14 -4.11
N GLY A 231 -4.42 -45.15 -2.78
CA GLY A 231 -5.12 -46.16 -1.98
C GLY A 231 -6.64 -46.10 -2.12
N MET A 232 -7.23 -44.90 -2.30
CA MET A 232 -8.68 -44.72 -2.41
C MET A 232 -9.24 -45.08 -3.78
N GLU A 233 -8.51 -44.83 -4.86
CA GLU A 233 -8.97 -45.10 -6.24
C GLU A 233 -9.17 -46.60 -6.53
N THR A 234 -8.49 -47.48 -5.78
CA THR A 234 -8.70 -48.94 -5.89
C THR A 234 -10.01 -49.43 -5.24
N SER A 235 -10.67 -48.58 -4.46
CA SER A 235 -11.97 -48.89 -3.85
C SER A 235 -13.10 -48.44 -4.79
N SER A 236 -13.67 -49.40 -5.53
CA SER A 236 -14.69 -49.23 -6.59
C SER A 236 -15.93 -48.39 -6.22
N ALA A 237 -16.13 -48.06 -4.93
CA ALA A 237 -17.27 -47.29 -4.45
C ALA A 237 -17.13 -45.75 -4.64
N VAL A 238 -15.93 -45.23 -4.89
CA VAL A 238 -15.69 -43.77 -4.93
C VAL A 238 -16.11 -43.13 -6.28
N VAL A 239 -16.12 -43.91 -7.36
CA VAL A 239 -16.46 -43.41 -8.72
C VAL A 239 -17.90 -42.91 -8.82
N THR A 240 -18.80 -43.36 -7.94
CA THR A 240 -20.25 -43.02 -8.03
C THR A 240 -20.60 -41.64 -7.47
N LEU A 241 -19.71 -40.98 -6.71
CA LEU A 241 -20.01 -39.71 -6.04
C LEU A 241 -19.61 -38.45 -6.81
N GLY A 242 -19.00 -38.58 -7.99
CA GLY A 242 -18.64 -37.41 -8.84
C GLY A 242 -17.64 -36.45 -8.17
N LEU A 243 -16.86 -36.92 -7.20
CA LEU A 243 -15.86 -36.09 -6.53
C LEU A 243 -14.72 -35.73 -7.49
N THR A 244 -14.37 -34.45 -7.53
CA THR A 244 -13.23 -33.95 -8.30
C THR A 244 -11.93 -34.62 -7.84
N PRO A 245 -11.01 -34.98 -8.76
CA PRO A 245 -9.74 -35.59 -8.41
C PRO A 245 -9.01 -34.77 -7.35
N ILE A 246 -8.55 -35.45 -6.30
CA ILE A 246 -7.77 -34.82 -5.24
C ILE A 246 -6.39 -34.51 -5.79
N ILE A 247 -6.06 -33.23 -5.90
CA ILE A 247 -4.74 -32.77 -6.35
C ILE A 247 -3.85 -32.60 -5.10
N PRO A 248 -2.74 -33.38 -4.93
CA PRO A 248 -1.93 -33.32 -3.72
C PRO A 248 -1.38 -31.92 -3.40
N HIS A 249 -0.98 -31.15 -4.41
CA HIS A 249 -0.55 -29.76 -4.23
C HIS A 249 -1.64 -28.88 -3.62
N GLN A 250 -2.90 -29.06 -4.03
CA GLN A 250 -4.04 -28.33 -3.45
C GLN A 250 -4.20 -28.68 -1.97
N GLN A 251 -4.02 -29.95 -1.58
CA GLN A 251 -4.13 -30.37 -0.19
C GLN A 251 -3.03 -29.76 0.69
N VAL A 252 -1.81 -29.65 0.18
CA VAL A 252 -0.72 -28.97 0.90
C VAL A 252 -1.02 -27.48 1.06
N VAL A 253 -1.50 -26.80 0.01
CA VAL A 253 -1.89 -25.39 0.09
C VAL A 253 -3.02 -25.18 1.11
N THR A 254 -4.08 -25.98 1.02
CA THR A 254 -5.21 -25.93 1.96
C THR A 254 -4.76 -26.22 3.40
N LEU A 255 -3.89 -27.20 3.63
CA LEU A 255 -3.33 -27.49 4.95
C LEU A 255 -2.64 -26.26 5.53
N PHE A 256 -1.70 -25.65 4.81
CA PHE A 256 -0.97 -24.49 5.34
C PHE A 256 -1.84 -23.25 5.48
N GLU A 257 -2.90 -23.10 4.69
CA GLU A 257 -3.90 -22.04 4.89
C GLU A 257 -4.74 -22.26 6.15
N LEU A 258 -5.21 -23.48 6.41
CA LEU A 258 -5.91 -23.82 7.65
C LEU A 258 -5.01 -23.61 8.88
N LEU A 259 -3.74 -24.00 8.79
CA LEU A 259 -2.76 -23.78 9.85
C LEU A 259 -2.44 -22.30 10.06
N ARG A 260 -2.45 -21.48 9.01
CA ARG A 260 -2.26 -20.01 9.13
C ARG A 260 -3.40 -19.36 9.90
N GLN A 261 -4.61 -19.87 9.74
CA GLN A 261 -5.79 -19.43 10.47
C GLN A 261 -5.78 -19.92 11.93
N SER A 262 -4.94 -20.92 12.24
CA SER A 262 -4.67 -21.34 13.62
C SER A 262 -3.95 -20.24 14.39
N HIS A 263 -4.28 -20.06 15.66
CA HIS A 263 -3.59 -19.11 16.53
C HIS A 263 -2.38 -19.75 17.25
N GLU A 264 -1.88 -20.90 16.76
CA GLU A 264 -0.76 -21.62 17.39
C GLU A 264 0.57 -20.94 17.06
N MET A 265 0.96 -19.99 17.91
CA MET A 265 2.15 -19.14 17.71
C MET A 265 3.46 -19.91 17.49
N LYS A 266 3.56 -21.17 17.94
CA LYS A 266 4.80 -21.95 17.85
C LYS A 266 5.16 -22.40 16.43
N ILE A 267 4.14 -22.71 15.63
CA ILE A 267 4.32 -23.16 14.25
C ILE A 267 4.07 -22.04 13.25
N GLN A 268 3.53 -20.90 13.70
CA GLN A 268 3.15 -19.78 12.85
C GLN A 268 4.26 -19.35 11.88
N LYS A 269 5.49 -19.20 12.38
CA LYS A 269 6.64 -18.85 11.54
C LYS A 269 6.93 -19.90 10.47
N LEU A 270 6.87 -21.19 10.82
CA LEU A 270 7.05 -22.28 9.85
C LEU A 270 5.93 -22.28 8.79
N VAL A 271 4.69 -22.01 9.21
CA VAL A 271 3.54 -21.91 8.33
C VAL A 271 3.70 -20.75 7.35
N GLU A 272 4.08 -19.56 7.83
CA GLU A 272 4.35 -18.39 6.99
C GLU A 272 5.51 -18.64 6.01
N ASP A 273 6.62 -19.22 6.50
CA ASP A 273 7.75 -19.61 5.66
C ASP A 273 7.33 -20.60 4.56
N MET A 274 6.44 -21.55 4.89
CA MET A 274 5.90 -22.52 3.94
C MET A 274 4.93 -21.88 2.94
N GLN A 275 4.08 -20.97 3.37
CA GLN A 275 3.20 -20.24 2.45
C GLN A 275 3.99 -19.37 1.48
N LYS A 276 5.00 -18.64 1.98
CA LYS A 276 5.95 -17.90 1.14
C LYS A 276 6.64 -18.83 0.14
N TYR A 277 7.11 -19.99 0.59
CA TYR A 277 7.70 -20.98 -0.31
C TYR A 277 6.71 -21.46 -1.39
N LEU A 278 5.49 -21.84 -1.01
CA LEU A 278 4.49 -22.37 -1.94
C LEU A 278 4.06 -21.34 -2.98
N VAL A 279 3.91 -20.07 -2.61
CA VAL A 279 3.51 -19.02 -3.57
C VAL A 279 4.64 -18.62 -4.51
N THR A 280 5.90 -18.72 -4.08
CA THR A 280 7.07 -18.47 -4.96
C THR A 280 7.37 -19.64 -5.90
N LYS A 281 6.80 -20.82 -5.65
CA LYS A 281 6.98 -22.02 -6.47
C LYS A 281 5.93 -22.06 -7.60
N SER A 282 6.38 -22.17 -8.85
CA SER A 282 5.52 -22.02 -10.03
C SER A 282 4.33 -22.98 -10.12
N ASP A 283 4.46 -24.21 -9.62
CA ASP A 283 3.41 -25.24 -9.66
C ASP A 283 2.31 -25.06 -8.60
N ALA A 284 2.62 -24.41 -7.47
CA ALA A 284 1.68 -24.14 -6.38
C ALA A 284 1.20 -22.69 -6.34
N GLN A 285 1.93 -21.74 -6.95
CA GLN A 285 1.64 -20.31 -6.94
C GLN A 285 0.17 -20.00 -7.24
N LYS A 286 -0.36 -20.50 -8.36
CA LYS A 286 -1.74 -20.24 -8.77
C LYS A 286 -2.76 -20.74 -7.74
N LEU A 287 -2.52 -21.92 -7.15
CA LEU A 287 -3.39 -22.52 -6.14
C LEU A 287 -3.37 -21.69 -4.85
N VAL A 288 -2.21 -21.22 -4.42
CA VAL A 288 -2.07 -20.35 -3.24
C VAL A 288 -2.82 -19.03 -3.45
N LEU A 289 -2.57 -18.35 -4.57
CA LEU A 289 -3.24 -17.08 -4.89
C LEU A 289 -4.76 -17.24 -4.97
N GLN A 290 -5.25 -18.33 -5.59
CA GLN A 290 -6.68 -18.63 -5.65
C GLN A 290 -7.27 -18.93 -4.27
N THR A 291 -6.56 -19.70 -3.44
CA THR A 291 -7.02 -20.03 -2.08
C THR A 291 -7.15 -18.77 -1.25
N TRP A 292 -6.12 -17.91 -1.24
CA TRP A 292 -6.18 -16.61 -0.56
C TRP A 292 -7.31 -15.72 -1.09
N LEU A 293 -7.58 -15.75 -2.39
CA LEU A 293 -8.65 -14.97 -2.99
C LEU A 293 -10.03 -15.46 -2.56
N ILE A 294 -10.25 -16.77 -2.54
CA ILE A 294 -11.50 -17.42 -2.07
C ILE A 294 -11.74 -17.08 -0.60
N ASP A 295 -10.71 -17.21 0.23
CA ASP A 295 -10.76 -16.96 1.67
C ASP A 295 -10.78 -15.46 2.03
N ARG A 296 -10.75 -14.57 1.02
CA ARG A 296 -10.74 -13.12 1.17
C ARG A 296 -9.62 -12.63 2.08
N VAL A 297 -8.44 -13.24 1.98
CA VAL A 297 -7.30 -12.85 2.80
C VAL A 297 -6.89 -11.43 2.44
N SER A 298 -6.81 -10.55 3.44
CA SER A 298 -6.46 -9.16 3.18
C SER A 298 -5.07 -9.08 2.55
N PRO A 299 -4.90 -8.26 1.50
CA PRO A 299 -3.61 -7.92 0.90
C PRO A 299 -2.55 -7.48 1.91
N CYS A 300 -2.95 -6.82 3.00
CA CYS A 300 -2.08 -6.48 4.13
C CYS A 300 -1.47 -7.72 4.79
N VAL A 301 -2.28 -8.75 4.99
CA VAL A 301 -1.83 -10.02 5.59
C VAL A 301 -0.86 -10.73 4.64
N ILE A 302 -1.15 -10.74 3.34
CA ILE A 302 -0.27 -11.34 2.34
C ILE A 302 1.07 -10.60 2.25
N PHE A 303 1.07 -9.26 2.33
CA PHE A 303 2.29 -8.46 2.36
C PHE A 303 3.23 -8.91 3.50
N ASN A 304 2.65 -9.15 4.69
CA ASN A 304 3.37 -9.62 5.87
C ASN A 304 3.89 -11.05 5.71
N ILE A 305 3.08 -11.99 5.19
CA ILE A 305 3.48 -13.40 4.96
C ILE A 305 4.66 -13.48 3.99
N LEU A 306 4.57 -12.71 2.90
CA LEU A 306 5.63 -12.63 1.91
C LEU A 306 6.90 -12.00 2.47
N GLY A 307 6.80 -11.31 3.62
CA GLY A 307 7.91 -10.60 4.25
C GLY A 307 8.53 -9.62 3.28
N VAL A 308 7.70 -8.86 2.56
CA VAL A 308 8.15 -7.86 1.58
C VAL A 308 8.99 -6.83 2.32
N LYS A 309 10.31 -7.03 2.28
CA LYS A 309 11.27 -6.09 2.86
C LYS A 309 11.62 -5.08 1.81
N ILE A 310 11.13 -3.86 2.00
CA ILE A 310 11.54 -2.73 1.20
C ILE A 310 12.72 -2.14 1.96
N GLN A 311 13.93 -2.47 1.52
CA GLN A 311 15.16 -1.88 2.04
C GLN A 311 15.75 -0.93 1.00
N PRO A 312 16.40 0.18 1.41
CA PRO A 312 17.12 1.04 0.48
C PRO A 312 18.28 0.25 -0.13
N GLY A 313 18.18 -0.06 -1.42
CA GLY A 313 19.13 -0.92 -2.14
C GLY A 313 18.42 -1.77 -3.21
N PRO A 314 19.11 -2.71 -3.87
CA PRO A 314 18.45 -3.70 -4.71
C PRO A 314 17.41 -4.42 -3.84
N ILE A 315 16.14 -4.32 -4.20
CA ILE A 315 15.04 -5.04 -3.55
C ILE A 315 15.41 -6.51 -3.64
N GLY A 316 15.85 -7.10 -2.52
CA GLY A 316 16.36 -8.48 -2.49
C GLY A 316 15.30 -9.53 -2.83
N ASP A 317 14.06 -9.13 -3.10
CA ASP A 317 12.93 -10.00 -3.39
C ASP A 317 11.92 -9.30 -4.34
N GLU A 318 12.42 -8.72 -5.44
CA GLU A 318 11.57 -8.02 -6.43
C GLU A 318 10.41 -8.89 -6.93
N ASP A 319 10.68 -10.19 -7.15
CA ASP A 319 9.67 -11.15 -7.59
C ASP A 319 8.55 -11.32 -6.55
N VAL A 320 8.88 -11.22 -5.26
CA VAL A 320 7.90 -11.29 -4.17
C VAL A 320 7.02 -10.03 -4.11
N LEU A 321 7.58 -8.86 -4.38
CA LEU A 321 6.79 -7.64 -4.53
C LEU A 321 5.85 -7.74 -5.74
N VAL A 322 6.35 -8.23 -6.88
CA VAL A 322 5.52 -8.46 -8.09
C VAL A 322 4.39 -9.44 -7.80
N LEU A 323 4.65 -10.54 -7.09
CA LEU A 323 3.63 -11.50 -6.67
C LEU A 323 2.55 -10.85 -5.80
N TRP A 324 2.96 -10.00 -4.86
CA TRP A 324 2.02 -9.29 -4.01
C TRP A 324 1.15 -8.31 -4.80
N LEU A 325 1.74 -7.54 -5.73
CA LEU A 325 1.03 -6.62 -6.60
C LEU A 325 0.01 -7.35 -7.50
N GLN A 326 0.37 -8.52 -8.02
CA GLN A 326 -0.56 -9.39 -8.76
C GLN A 326 -1.73 -9.84 -7.89
N TYR A 327 -1.47 -10.23 -6.64
CA TYR A 327 -2.54 -10.60 -5.71
C TYR A 327 -3.46 -9.41 -5.40
N VAL A 328 -2.90 -8.21 -5.22
CA VAL A 328 -3.65 -6.97 -5.03
C VAL A 328 -4.57 -6.72 -6.23
N GLU A 329 -4.07 -6.85 -7.45
CA GLU A 329 -4.92 -6.67 -8.62
C GLU A 329 -6.08 -7.69 -8.66
N MET A 330 -5.78 -8.97 -8.41
CA MET A 330 -6.78 -10.04 -8.36
C MET A 330 -7.84 -9.80 -7.28
N TYR A 331 -7.42 -9.46 -6.06
CA TYR A 331 -8.30 -9.26 -4.91
C TYR A 331 -9.30 -8.13 -5.17
N TRP A 332 -8.83 -6.99 -5.67
CA TRP A 332 -9.73 -5.85 -5.92
C TRP A 332 -10.60 -6.05 -7.15
N THR A 333 -10.12 -6.74 -8.18
CA THR A 333 -10.94 -7.05 -9.36
C THR A 333 -12.13 -7.94 -9.00
N VAL A 334 -11.93 -8.92 -8.11
CA VAL A 334 -12.99 -9.85 -7.71
C VAL A 334 -13.92 -9.25 -6.65
N TRP A 335 -13.36 -8.58 -5.63
CA TRP A 335 -14.15 -8.15 -4.47
C TRP A 335 -14.60 -6.68 -4.53
N HIS A 336 -14.02 -5.88 -5.43
CA HIS A 336 -14.35 -4.46 -5.61
C HIS A 336 -14.43 -4.06 -7.11
N PRO A 337 -15.24 -4.75 -7.94
CA PRO A 337 -15.30 -4.49 -9.38
C PRO A 337 -15.81 -3.09 -9.71
N ASP A 338 -16.76 -2.58 -8.90
CA ASP A 338 -17.44 -1.30 -9.14
C ASP A 338 -16.77 -0.11 -8.43
N SER A 339 -15.64 -0.33 -7.73
CA SER A 339 -14.90 0.77 -7.11
C SER A 339 -14.17 1.58 -8.21
N PHE A 340 -14.90 2.39 -8.95
CA PHE A 340 -14.36 3.41 -9.85
C PHE A 340 -13.39 4.37 -9.13
N GLU A 341 -13.49 4.44 -7.80
CA GLU A 341 -12.49 5.05 -6.93
C GLU A 341 -11.25 4.15 -6.78
N ASN A 342 -10.41 4.16 -7.82
CA ASN A 342 -9.04 3.64 -7.75
C ASN A 342 -8.25 4.16 -6.52
N SER A 343 -8.64 5.31 -5.96
CA SER A 343 -8.03 5.92 -4.77
C SER A 343 -8.05 5.01 -3.53
N PHE A 344 -9.13 4.26 -3.28
CA PHE A 344 -9.22 3.37 -2.12
C PHE A 344 -8.21 2.23 -2.24
N ARG A 345 -8.05 1.66 -3.45
CA ARG A 345 -7.09 0.57 -3.75
C ARG A 345 -5.65 0.97 -3.39
N TYR A 346 -5.31 2.22 -3.68
CA TYR A 346 -3.97 2.76 -3.46
C TYR A 346 -3.73 3.22 -2.03
N SER A 347 -4.75 3.68 -1.31
CA SER A 347 -4.58 4.16 0.06
C SER A 347 -4.03 3.08 1.00
N THR A 348 -4.62 1.88 0.97
CA THR A 348 -4.16 0.72 1.76
C THR A 348 -2.75 0.29 1.40
N PHE A 349 -2.40 0.29 0.10
CA PHE A 349 -1.03 0.03 -0.34
C PHE A 349 -0.06 1.06 0.27
N LEU A 350 -0.42 2.34 0.24
CA LEU A 350 0.41 3.40 0.80
C LEU A 350 0.50 3.34 2.33
N ASP A 351 -0.55 2.89 3.01
CA ASP A 351 -0.53 2.61 4.45
C ASP A 351 0.52 1.53 4.76
N LEU A 352 0.46 0.40 4.06
CA LEU A 352 1.40 -0.70 4.22
C LEU A 352 2.84 -0.31 3.89
N LEU A 353 3.04 0.46 2.81
CA LEU A 353 4.36 1.02 2.52
C LEU A 353 4.85 1.93 3.65
N GLY A 354 3.99 2.79 4.17
CA GLY A 354 4.33 3.69 5.28
C GLY A 354 4.65 2.97 6.59
N GLU A 355 3.96 1.87 6.89
CA GLU A 355 4.23 1.04 8.07
C GLU A 355 5.52 0.23 7.96
N SER A 356 5.79 -0.28 6.76
CA SER A 356 6.88 -1.23 6.49
C SER A 356 8.23 -0.59 6.17
N SER A 357 8.24 0.71 5.84
CA SER A 357 9.40 1.34 5.21
C SER A 357 9.67 2.74 5.75
N SER A 358 10.94 3.13 5.83
CA SER A 358 11.29 4.52 6.06
C SER A 358 10.88 5.37 4.85
N ASP A 359 10.57 6.65 5.03
CA ASP A 359 10.17 7.55 3.92
C ASP A 359 11.12 7.49 2.71
N ASN A 360 12.43 7.31 2.94
CA ASN A 360 13.43 7.18 1.88
C ASN A 360 13.29 5.90 1.05
N THR A 361 12.70 4.85 1.61
CA THR A 361 12.61 3.54 0.98
C THR A 361 11.44 3.46 -0.01
N ALA A 362 10.29 4.02 0.35
CA ALA A 362 9.19 4.20 -0.60
C ALA A 362 9.61 5.14 -1.74
N GLU A 363 10.44 6.16 -1.46
CA GLU A 363 11.03 7.00 -2.49
C GLU A 363 11.88 6.20 -3.48
N THR A 364 12.78 5.34 -2.97
CA THR A 364 13.60 4.45 -3.81
C THR A 364 12.75 3.50 -4.65
N LEU A 365 11.62 3.01 -4.14
CA LEU A 365 10.70 2.14 -4.89
C LEU A 365 10.15 2.85 -6.14
N PHE A 366 9.86 4.14 -6.04
CA PHE A 366 9.32 4.95 -7.12
C PHE A 366 10.39 5.67 -7.96
N THR A 367 11.68 5.39 -7.74
CA THR A 367 12.77 5.84 -8.61
C THR A 367 12.80 5.05 -9.93
N ASP A 368 13.26 5.73 -10.98
CA ASP A 368 13.01 5.37 -12.39
C ASP A 368 13.60 4.01 -12.83
N SER A 369 14.63 3.49 -12.16
CA SER A 369 15.25 2.20 -12.50
C SER A 369 14.43 1.00 -12.02
N HIS A 370 13.90 1.03 -10.80
CA HIS A 370 13.10 -0.07 -10.22
C HIS A 370 11.65 -0.03 -10.71
N TYR A 371 11.12 1.19 -10.89
CA TYR A 371 9.82 1.43 -11.51
C TYR A 371 9.68 0.73 -12.87
N LYS A 372 10.71 0.83 -13.72
CA LYS A 372 10.74 0.22 -15.07
C LYS A 372 10.76 -1.30 -15.03
N ILE A 373 11.25 -1.93 -13.97
CA ILE A 373 11.27 -3.39 -13.88
C ILE A 373 9.89 -3.90 -13.46
N LEU A 374 9.26 -3.25 -12.48
CA LEU A 374 7.89 -3.55 -12.07
C LEU A 374 6.90 -3.37 -13.25
N ASP A 375 7.05 -2.27 -14.01
CA ASP A 375 6.22 -2.00 -15.19
C ASP A 375 6.39 -3.07 -16.29
N LYS A 376 7.61 -3.61 -16.48
CA LYS A 376 7.88 -4.67 -17.46
C LYS A 376 7.42 -6.05 -17.01
N LYS A 377 7.52 -6.37 -15.72
CA LYS A 377 7.23 -7.72 -15.19
C LYS A 377 5.74 -7.95 -14.96
N VAL A 378 4.97 -6.91 -14.69
CA VAL A 378 3.51 -7.04 -14.50
C VAL A 378 2.83 -6.93 -15.86
N VAL A 379 2.47 -8.08 -16.43
CA VAL A 379 1.89 -8.25 -17.79
C VAL A 379 0.58 -7.47 -18.03
N PHE A 380 -0.04 -6.90 -16.98
CA PHE A 380 -1.38 -6.32 -17.02
C PHE A 380 -1.42 -4.82 -16.69
N GLY A 381 -1.10 -3.94 -17.65
CA GLY A 381 -1.46 -2.50 -17.59
C GLY A 381 -1.07 -1.74 -16.31
N PHE A 382 -0.19 -2.32 -15.49
CA PHE A 382 0.03 -1.93 -14.11
C PHE A 382 0.87 -0.67 -14.01
N GLY A 383 1.57 -0.28 -15.09
CA GLY A 383 2.22 1.02 -15.20
C GLY A 383 1.31 2.18 -14.88
N SER A 384 0.07 2.16 -15.39
CA SER A 384 -0.91 3.20 -15.07
C SER A 384 -1.30 3.20 -13.58
N HIS A 385 -1.28 2.04 -12.93
CA HIS A 385 -1.55 1.89 -11.50
C HIS A 385 -0.35 2.34 -10.64
N LEU A 386 0.87 1.99 -11.05
CA LEU A 386 2.12 2.41 -10.40
C LEU A 386 2.34 3.92 -10.50
N ASP A 387 2.02 4.52 -11.65
CA ASP A 387 2.04 5.97 -11.84
C ASP A 387 1.09 6.66 -10.85
N ASN A 388 -0.13 6.15 -10.73
CA ASN A 388 -1.12 6.67 -9.78
C ASN A 388 -0.68 6.46 -8.32
N LEU A 389 -0.05 5.32 -8.01
CA LEU A 389 0.53 5.02 -6.71
C LEU A 389 1.64 6.01 -6.35
N LYS A 390 2.58 6.24 -7.28
CA LYS A 390 3.66 7.21 -7.14
C LYS A 390 3.11 8.61 -6.90
N ALA A 391 2.16 9.03 -7.73
CA ALA A 391 1.43 10.28 -7.59
C ALA A 391 0.79 10.43 -6.20
N MET A 392 0.02 9.43 -5.76
CA MET A 392 -0.62 9.44 -4.45
C MET A 392 0.38 9.43 -3.30
N TRP A 393 1.46 8.66 -3.41
CA TRP A 393 2.52 8.62 -2.40
C TRP A 393 3.19 9.99 -2.24
N ILE A 394 3.59 10.62 -3.34
CA ILE A 394 4.19 11.97 -3.34
C ILE A 394 3.21 12.91 -2.63
N ARG A 395 1.96 13.00 -3.09
CA ARG A 395 0.97 13.90 -2.46
C ARG A 395 0.81 13.64 -0.97
N ARG A 396 0.71 12.38 -0.56
CA ARG A 396 0.54 11.99 0.83
C ARG A 396 1.75 12.40 1.69
N ARG A 397 2.97 12.15 1.21
CA ARG A 397 4.22 12.56 1.88
C ARG A 397 4.29 14.07 2.06
N TRP A 398 4.02 14.83 0.99
CA TRP A 398 4.04 16.30 1.05
C TRP A 398 2.93 16.86 1.94
N MET A 399 1.76 16.21 2.01
CA MET A 399 0.70 16.58 2.95
C MET A 399 1.12 16.33 4.40
N TYR A 400 1.79 15.22 4.71
CA TYR A 400 2.24 14.90 6.07
C TYR A 400 3.44 15.73 6.53
N SER A 401 4.35 16.09 5.62
CA SER A 401 5.44 17.02 5.94
C SER A 401 4.95 18.45 6.19
N GLY A 402 3.65 18.71 5.99
CA GLY A 402 3.04 20.02 6.16
C GLY A 402 3.44 21.02 5.07
N ALA A 403 4.01 20.52 3.97
CA ALA A 403 4.52 21.34 2.90
C ALA A 403 3.40 22.12 2.20
N LYS A 404 3.72 23.34 1.78
CA LYS A 404 2.80 24.21 1.05
C LYS A 404 2.78 23.86 -0.44
N PRO A 405 1.68 24.14 -1.16
CA PRO A 405 1.61 23.89 -2.60
C PRO A 405 2.78 24.48 -3.41
N GLN A 406 3.30 25.65 -3.02
CA GLN A 406 4.45 26.27 -3.68
C GLN A 406 5.71 25.39 -3.64
N GLN A 407 5.91 24.64 -2.56
CA GLN A 407 7.11 23.80 -2.41
C GLN A 407 7.02 22.57 -3.31
N LEU A 408 5.84 21.94 -3.39
CA LEU A 408 5.60 20.84 -4.33
C LEU A 408 5.66 21.32 -5.78
N PHE A 409 5.11 22.49 -6.07
CA PHE A 409 5.14 23.07 -7.41
C PHE A 409 6.58 23.31 -7.87
N ARG A 410 7.44 23.89 -7.02
CA ARG A 410 8.88 24.07 -7.31
C ARG A 410 9.63 22.74 -7.48
N PHE A 411 9.18 21.68 -6.81
CA PHE A 411 9.75 20.35 -6.96
C PHE A 411 9.48 19.77 -8.36
N TYR A 412 8.25 19.91 -8.88
CA TYR A 412 7.91 19.46 -10.24
C TYR A 412 8.40 20.41 -11.34
N PHE A 413 8.42 21.71 -11.06
CA PHE A 413 8.74 22.77 -12.01
C PHE A 413 9.84 23.69 -11.44
N PRO A 414 11.11 23.25 -11.47
CA PRO A 414 12.21 24.07 -10.95
C PRO A 414 12.36 25.42 -11.67
N SER A 415 12.00 25.50 -12.96
CA SER A 415 11.95 26.75 -13.73
C SER A 415 10.68 27.57 -13.46
N GLY A 416 9.68 27.01 -12.79
CA GLY A 416 8.35 27.57 -12.64
C GLY A 416 7.43 27.39 -13.86
N GLU A 417 7.99 27.11 -15.04
CA GLU A 417 7.21 26.84 -16.25
C GLU A 417 6.57 25.45 -16.18
N PHE A 418 5.28 25.36 -16.50
CA PHE A 418 4.57 24.09 -16.61
C PHE A 418 3.95 23.92 -17.99
N THR A 419 3.75 22.67 -18.40
CA THR A 419 2.92 22.36 -19.57
C THR A 419 1.57 21.86 -19.07
N TYR A 420 0.49 22.50 -19.50
CA TYR A 420 -0.85 22.21 -18.99
C TYR A 420 -1.33 20.77 -19.28
N ARG A 421 -0.64 20.06 -20.19
CA ARG A 421 -0.90 18.65 -20.53
C ARG A 421 0.01 17.66 -19.81
N SER A 422 1.03 18.11 -19.05
CA SER A 422 1.88 17.16 -18.35
C SER A 422 1.13 16.53 -17.18
N ARG A 423 1.48 15.27 -16.92
CA ARG A 423 1.00 14.54 -15.75
C ARG A 423 1.40 15.24 -14.46
N ASP A 424 2.60 15.80 -14.40
CA ASP A 424 3.11 16.50 -13.21
C ASP A 424 2.27 17.74 -12.89
N THR A 425 1.77 18.45 -13.91
CA THR A 425 0.89 19.60 -13.69
C THR A 425 -0.41 19.14 -13.03
N LEU A 426 -1.02 18.08 -13.56
CA LEU A 426 -2.23 17.52 -12.97
C LEU A 426 -1.98 17.07 -11.52
N GLN A 427 -0.83 16.46 -11.23
CA GLN A 427 -0.46 16.07 -9.86
C GLN A 427 -0.33 17.25 -8.91
N ALA A 428 0.30 18.33 -9.36
CA ALA A 428 0.41 19.55 -8.57
C ALA A 428 -0.97 20.19 -8.31
N ILE A 429 -1.85 20.24 -9.31
CA ILE A 429 -3.21 20.78 -9.14
C ILE A 429 -4.08 19.90 -8.24
N GLU A 430 -4.00 18.58 -8.37
CA GLU A 430 -4.68 17.65 -7.46
C GLU A 430 -4.20 17.83 -6.01
N PHE A 431 -2.90 18.07 -5.80
CA PHE A 431 -2.38 18.39 -4.47
C PHE A 431 -2.92 19.72 -3.92
N ILE A 432 -2.98 20.78 -4.74
CA ILE A 432 -3.58 22.07 -4.35
C ILE A 432 -5.02 21.85 -3.88
N ASN A 433 -5.80 21.07 -4.62
CA ASN A 433 -7.18 20.77 -4.26
C ASN A 433 -7.26 20.05 -2.89
N LEU A 434 -6.45 19.01 -2.70
CA LEU A 434 -6.39 18.27 -1.43
C LEU A 434 -5.91 19.14 -0.26
N TYR A 435 -4.96 20.05 -0.52
CA TYR A 435 -4.46 20.99 0.48
C TYR A 435 -5.57 21.95 0.93
N ARG A 436 -6.36 22.48 -0.01
CA ARG A 436 -7.50 23.38 0.24
C ARG A 436 -8.58 22.76 1.13
N LEU A 437 -8.78 21.45 1.01
CA LEU A 437 -9.72 20.72 1.86
C LEU A 437 -9.28 20.69 3.34
N ARG A 438 -7.99 20.89 3.64
CA ARG A 438 -7.44 20.83 5.01
C ARG A 438 -6.99 22.19 5.55
N LYS A 439 -6.54 23.09 4.68
CA LYS A 439 -5.96 24.38 5.03
C LYS A 439 -6.42 25.43 4.01
N THR A 440 -6.56 26.66 4.45
CA THR A 440 -6.91 27.77 3.55
C THR A 440 -5.78 28.00 2.54
N PHE A 441 -6.12 27.92 1.25
CA PHE A 441 -5.25 28.30 0.14
C PHE A 441 -6.13 28.91 -0.95
N THR A 442 -6.05 30.22 -1.09
CA THR A 442 -6.99 31.04 -1.88
C THR A 442 -6.70 30.97 -3.38
N ASN A 443 -7.67 31.36 -4.21
CA ASN A 443 -7.46 31.45 -5.66
C ASN A 443 -6.36 32.46 -6.00
N GLU A 444 -6.22 33.54 -5.22
CA GLU A 444 -5.12 34.50 -5.33
C GLU A 444 -3.77 33.85 -5.08
N GLU A 445 -3.63 33.04 -4.03
CA GLU A 445 -2.37 32.33 -3.74
C GLU A 445 -2.02 31.31 -4.81
N VAL A 446 -3.02 30.61 -5.39
CA VAL A 446 -2.81 29.71 -6.53
C VAL A 446 -2.35 30.50 -7.75
N PHE A 447 -3.01 31.61 -8.08
CA PHE A 447 -2.66 32.43 -9.23
C PHE A 447 -1.26 33.03 -9.10
N ASN A 448 -0.94 33.61 -7.94
CA ASN A 448 0.38 34.17 -7.63
C ASN A 448 1.50 33.12 -7.63
N MET A 449 1.16 31.84 -7.40
CA MET A 449 2.10 30.74 -7.53
C MET A 449 2.38 30.38 -8.99
N LEU A 450 1.37 30.44 -9.86
CA LEU A 450 1.45 30.00 -11.26
C LEU A 450 1.93 31.11 -12.21
N SER A 451 1.55 32.36 -11.96
CA SER A 451 1.80 33.51 -12.86
C SER A 451 3.26 33.95 -13.05
N PRO A 452 4.21 33.73 -12.12
CA PRO A 452 5.57 34.26 -12.31
C PRO A 452 6.34 33.69 -13.51
N ALA A 453 5.97 32.50 -13.97
CA ALA A 453 6.67 31.78 -15.04
C ALA A 453 5.72 31.29 -16.14
N ASN A 454 4.44 31.67 -16.11
CA ASN A 454 3.47 31.18 -17.07
C ASN A 454 2.54 32.31 -17.51
N SER A 455 2.25 32.36 -18.81
CA SER A 455 1.28 33.31 -19.35
C SER A 455 -0.11 33.05 -18.78
N VAL A 456 -0.94 34.10 -18.71
CA VAL A 456 -2.33 33.96 -18.26
C VAL A 456 -3.10 33.01 -19.18
N GLU A 457 -2.83 33.04 -20.49
CA GLU A 457 -3.40 32.11 -21.46
C GLU A 457 -3.13 30.64 -21.09
N ASN A 458 -1.87 30.29 -20.80
CA ASN A 458 -1.51 28.93 -20.38
C ASN A 458 -2.22 28.49 -19.09
N ILE A 459 -2.39 29.41 -18.14
CA ILE A 459 -3.09 29.13 -16.87
C ILE A 459 -4.60 28.91 -17.13
N VAL A 460 -5.22 29.71 -18.00
CA VAL A 460 -6.63 29.57 -18.36
C VAL A 460 -6.87 28.25 -19.10
N ASP A 461 -6.07 27.95 -20.12
CA ASP A 461 -6.16 26.70 -20.88
C ASP A 461 -6.03 25.48 -19.97
N MET A 462 -5.11 25.52 -18.99
CA MET A 462 -4.97 24.49 -17.99
C MET A 462 -6.26 24.30 -17.18
N PHE A 463 -6.83 25.36 -16.62
CA PHE A 463 -8.05 25.23 -15.81
C PHE A 463 -9.28 24.88 -16.64
N GLN A 464 -9.37 25.30 -17.90
CA GLN A 464 -10.42 24.86 -18.82
C GLN A 464 -10.33 23.35 -19.07
N LEU A 465 -9.12 22.83 -19.30
CA LEU A 465 -8.90 21.38 -19.44
C LEU A 465 -9.27 20.63 -18.15
N ILE A 466 -8.85 21.14 -17.00
CA ILE A 466 -9.08 20.51 -15.69
C ILE A 466 -10.56 20.54 -15.28
N MET A 467 -11.32 21.54 -15.71
CA MET A 467 -12.76 21.64 -15.46
C MET A 467 -13.54 20.42 -16.00
N THR A 468 -12.99 19.69 -16.97
CA THR A 468 -13.58 18.42 -17.47
C THR A 468 -13.45 17.25 -16.49
N GLN A 469 -12.70 17.42 -15.40
CA GLN A 469 -12.49 16.41 -14.38
C GLN A 469 -13.38 16.69 -13.15
N PRO A 470 -14.38 15.85 -12.84
CA PRO A 470 -15.34 16.11 -11.76
C PRO A 470 -14.70 16.39 -10.40
N ARG A 471 -13.53 15.81 -10.14
CA ARG A 471 -12.80 15.93 -8.86
C ARG A 471 -12.14 17.30 -8.65
N LEU A 472 -11.94 18.05 -9.74
CA LEU A 472 -11.22 19.31 -9.78
C LEU A 472 -12.09 20.45 -10.35
N GLU A 473 -13.34 20.15 -10.68
CA GLU A 473 -14.28 21.08 -11.30
C GLU A 473 -14.46 22.36 -10.47
N ASP A 474 -14.73 22.23 -9.17
CA ASP A 474 -14.91 23.38 -8.27
C ASP A 474 -13.66 24.26 -8.19
N LEU A 475 -12.47 23.64 -8.15
CA LEU A 475 -11.19 24.36 -8.17
C LEU A 475 -11.03 25.10 -9.49
N ALA A 476 -11.29 24.44 -10.61
CA ALA A 476 -11.17 25.03 -11.93
C ALA A 476 -12.15 26.18 -12.14
N ILE A 477 -13.42 26.02 -11.76
CA ILE A 477 -14.44 27.08 -11.83
C ILE A 477 -14.01 28.26 -10.97
N GLY A 478 -13.61 28.03 -9.72
CA GLY A 478 -13.17 29.09 -8.83
C GLY A 478 -11.94 29.85 -9.37
N MET A 479 -11.00 29.14 -9.98
CA MET A 479 -9.83 29.75 -10.59
C MET A 479 -10.19 30.55 -11.84
N LEU A 480 -11.02 30.02 -12.75
CA LEU A 480 -11.46 30.74 -13.94
C LEU A 480 -12.30 31.98 -13.58
N ASP A 481 -13.12 31.89 -12.53
CA ASP A 481 -13.87 33.04 -12.01
C ASP A 481 -12.93 34.12 -11.47
N TYR A 482 -11.95 33.74 -10.65
CA TYR A 482 -10.95 34.65 -10.09
C TYR A 482 -10.06 35.31 -11.15
N ILE A 483 -9.60 34.51 -12.14
CA ILE A 483 -8.75 35.00 -13.21
C ILE A 483 -9.56 35.87 -14.18
N SER A 484 -10.84 35.63 -14.39
CA SER A 484 -11.68 36.55 -15.19
C SER A 484 -12.10 37.81 -14.43
N ASP A 485 -11.71 38.00 -13.17
CA ASP A 485 -12.04 39.24 -12.47
C ASP A 485 -11.19 40.42 -12.99
N PRO A 486 -11.81 41.54 -13.41
CA PRO A 486 -11.09 42.72 -13.90
C PRO A 486 -10.03 43.26 -12.93
N SER A 487 -10.28 43.19 -11.63
CA SER A 487 -9.35 43.67 -10.59
C SER A 487 -8.13 42.76 -10.41
N THR A 488 -8.25 41.48 -10.78
CA THR A 488 -7.13 40.54 -10.85
C THR A 488 -6.28 40.83 -12.09
N ILE A 489 -6.92 40.91 -13.26
CA ILE A 489 -6.22 40.96 -14.56
C ILE A 489 -5.59 42.31 -14.86
N ILE A 490 -6.12 43.41 -14.34
CA ILE A 490 -5.52 44.74 -14.53
C ILE A 490 -4.07 44.85 -14.01
N LYS A 491 -3.67 43.92 -13.13
CA LYS A 491 -2.31 43.79 -12.59
C LYS A 491 -1.35 43.07 -13.55
N VAL A 492 -1.85 42.45 -14.61
CA VAL A 492 -1.07 41.75 -15.63
C VAL A 492 -0.85 42.69 -16.81
N ASP A 493 0.35 43.26 -16.93
CA ASP A 493 0.62 44.29 -17.93
C ASP A 493 0.52 43.79 -19.39
N GLU A 494 0.72 42.48 -19.61
CA GLU A 494 0.61 41.84 -20.93
C GLU A 494 -0.84 41.62 -21.38
N MET A 495 -1.82 41.70 -20.47
CA MET A 495 -3.21 41.48 -20.84
C MET A 495 -3.78 42.75 -21.49
N THR A 496 -4.04 42.70 -22.79
CA THR A 496 -4.80 43.75 -23.49
C THR A 496 -6.28 43.36 -23.58
N PRO A 497 -7.21 44.31 -23.75
CA PRO A 497 -8.63 43.98 -23.93
C PRO A 497 -8.93 43.01 -25.08
N PRO A 498 -8.22 43.04 -26.23
CA PRO A 498 -8.29 41.98 -27.25
C PRO A 498 -7.88 40.59 -26.72
N ILE A 499 -6.75 40.50 -26.00
CA ILE A 499 -6.27 39.23 -25.44
C ILE A 499 -7.26 38.70 -24.39
N TYR A 500 -7.79 39.58 -23.53
CA TYR A 500 -8.84 39.22 -22.58
C TYR A 500 -10.06 38.63 -23.30
N TRP A 501 -10.52 39.30 -24.36
CA TRP A 501 -11.66 38.84 -25.16
C TRP A 501 -11.40 37.45 -25.73
N GLN A 502 -10.23 37.24 -26.34
CA GLN A 502 -9.85 35.95 -26.92
C GLN A 502 -9.82 34.83 -25.89
N ILE A 503 -9.28 35.10 -24.69
CA ILE A 503 -9.12 34.10 -23.63
C ILE A 503 -10.45 33.77 -22.95
N PHE A 504 -11.28 34.76 -22.60
CA PHE A 504 -12.46 34.55 -21.76
C PHE A 504 -13.79 34.60 -22.50
N VAL A 505 -13.94 35.50 -23.47
CA VAL A 505 -15.25 35.85 -24.02
C VAL A 505 -15.53 35.13 -25.33
N ALA A 506 -14.54 35.04 -26.22
CA ALA A 506 -14.72 34.45 -27.55
C ALA A 506 -15.22 33.00 -27.52
N GLN A 507 -14.90 32.26 -26.45
CA GLN A 507 -15.32 30.88 -26.27
C GLN A 507 -16.74 30.72 -25.68
N ARG A 508 -17.31 31.79 -25.08
CA ARG A 508 -18.61 31.80 -24.38
C ARG A 508 -19.31 33.15 -24.53
N ALA A 509 -19.48 33.60 -25.77
CA ALA A 509 -19.99 34.93 -26.08
C ALA A 509 -21.45 35.16 -25.64
N ASP A 510 -22.19 34.09 -25.36
CA ASP A 510 -23.53 34.09 -24.79
C ASP A 510 -23.56 34.38 -23.27
N ASN A 511 -22.42 34.35 -22.60
CA ASN A 511 -22.33 34.58 -21.16
C ASN A 511 -22.32 36.08 -20.82
N GLU A 512 -23.47 36.62 -20.44
CA GLU A 512 -23.63 38.04 -20.07
C GLU A 512 -22.68 38.50 -18.95
N LEU A 513 -22.31 37.62 -18.01
CA LEU A 513 -21.36 37.94 -16.94
C LEU A 513 -19.95 38.18 -17.49
N LEU A 514 -19.48 37.33 -18.41
CA LEU A 514 -18.16 37.47 -19.02
C LEU A 514 -18.08 38.71 -19.91
N LEU A 515 -19.16 39.03 -20.63
CA LEU A 515 -19.28 40.28 -21.40
C LEU A 515 -19.22 41.52 -20.49
N SER A 516 -19.94 41.48 -19.36
CA SER A 516 -19.91 42.56 -18.36
C SER A 516 -18.51 42.74 -17.79
N ARG A 517 -17.83 41.65 -17.41
CA ARG A 517 -16.45 41.67 -16.90
C ARG A 517 -15.47 42.20 -17.94
N TRP A 518 -15.59 41.80 -19.20
CA TRP A 518 -14.74 42.35 -20.25
C TRP A 518 -14.95 43.85 -20.45
N HIS A 519 -16.20 44.33 -20.41
CA HIS A 519 -16.48 45.76 -20.53
C HIS A 519 -15.88 46.55 -19.35
N GLU A 520 -16.04 46.04 -18.13
CA GLU A 520 -15.43 46.60 -16.93
C GLU A 520 -13.90 46.62 -17.04
N TYR A 521 -13.29 45.50 -17.42
CA TYR A 521 -11.85 45.40 -17.66
C TYR A 521 -11.35 46.40 -18.70
N THR A 522 -12.01 46.47 -19.85
CA THR A 522 -11.66 47.39 -20.94
C THR A 522 -11.71 48.85 -20.47
N THR A 523 -12.71 49.19 -19.63
CA THR A 523 -12.84 50.52 -19.02
C THR A 523 -11.69 50.80 -18.05
N MET A 524 -11.37 49.85 -17.15
CA MET A 524 -10.24 50.00 -16.22
C MET A 524 -8.91 50.15 -16.95
N TRP A 525 -8.71 49.35 -18.00
CA TRP A 525 -7.51 49.37 -18.83
C TRP A 525 -7.36 50.67 -19.60
N SER A 526 -8.44 51.20 -20.18
CA SER A 526 -8.41 52.47 -20.91
C SER A 526 -8.07 53.65 -19.98
N VAL A 527 -8.60 53.64 -18.74
CA VAL A 527 -8.25 54.62 -17.71
C VAL A 527 -6.77 54.51 -17.31
N LYS A 528 -6.27 53.30 -17.03
CA LYS A 528 -4.85 53.05 -16.68
C LYS A 528 -3.90 53.59 -17.74
N HIS A 529 -4.24 53.43 -19.03
CA HIS A 529 -3.39 53.80 -20.16
C HIS A 529 -3.73 55.17 -20.80
N LYS A 530 -4.69 55.91 -20.24
CA LYS A 530 -5.14 57.23 -20.77
C LYS A 530 -5.59 57.17 -22.23
N LEU A 531 -6.25 56.09 -22.63
CA LEU A 531 -6.82 55.91 -23.97
C LEU A 531 -8.33 56.12 -23.94
N ALA A 532 -8.90 56.67 -25.01
CA ALA A 532 -10.35 56.69 -25.16
C ALA A 532 -10.86 55.25 -25.33
N PHE A 533 -11.98 54.91 -24.69
CA PHE A 533 -12.56 53.57 -24.76
C PHE A 533 -12.83 53.15 -26.22
N GLU A 534 -13.26 54.10 -27.05
CA GLU A 534 -13.52 53.90 -28.48
C GLU A 534 -12.27 53.50 -29.26
N ASP A 535 -11.09 53.96 -28.83
CA ASP A 535 -9.82 53.64 -29.48
C ASP A 535 -9.32 52.27 -29.05
N VAL A 536 -9.54 51.89 -27.79
CA VAL A 536 -9.30 50.51 -27.31
C VAL A 536 -10.17 49.51 -28.07
N MET A 537 -11.41 49.88 -28.36
CA MET A 537 -12.37 49.08 -29.15
C MET A 537 -12.06 49.03 -30.66
N LYS A 538 -11.05 49.77 -31.14
CA LYS A 538 -10.54 49.71 -32.52
C LYS A 538 -9.27 48.88 -32.64
N LEU A 539 -8.65 48.49 -31.53
CA LEU A 539 -7.41 47.70 -31.51
C LEU A 539 -7.61 46.22 -31.90
N ASP A 540 -8.83 45.80 -32.23
CA ASP A 540 -9.13 44.44 -32.68
C ASP A 540 -9.93 44.45 -33.99
N VAL A 541 -9.59 43.54 -34.91
CA VAL A 541 -10.32 43.32 -36.18
C VAL A 541 -11.47 42.36 -35.86
N PRO A 542 -12.72 42.82 -35.69
CA PRO A 542 -13.76 41.95 -35.17
C PRO A 542 -14.22 40.98 -36.25
N THR A 543 -14.41 39.71 -35.91
CA THR A 543 -15.20 38.80 -36.74
C THR A 543 -16.64 39.33 -36.87
N SER A 544 -17.35 38.98 -37.94
CA SER A 544 -18.73 39.46 -38.20
C SER A 544 -19.69 39.19 -37.03
N LEU A 545 -19.47 38.10 -36.28
CA LEU A 545 -20.21 37.77 -35.06
C LEU A 545 -19.95 38.79 -33.93
N GLN A 546 -18.69 39.15 -33.71
CA GLN A 546 -18.28 40.15 -32.72
C GLN A 546 -18.84 41.54 -33.06
N VAL A 547 -19.03 41.88 -34.35
CA VAL A 547 -19.69 43.12 -34.77
C VAL A 547 -21.18 43.12 -34.38
N ALA A 548 -21.89 42.01 -34.58
CA ALA A 548 -23.31 41.90 -34.26
C ALA A 548 -23.57 41.94 -32.73
N GLU A 549 -22.74 41.25 -31.95
CA GLU A 549 -22.79 41.28 -30.49
C GLU A 549 -22.38 42.66 -29.94
N ARG A 550 -21.38 43.32 -30.56
CA ARG A 550 -20.98 44.70 -30.25
C ARG A 550 -22.12 45.70 -30.46
N GLU A 551 -22.88 45.58 -31.55
CA GLU A 551 -24.05 46.44 -31.77
C GLU A 551 -25.17 46.16 -30.77
N THR A 552 -25.31 44.91 -30.33
CA THR A 552 -26.27 44.54 -29.28
C THR A 552 -25.87 45.13 -27.92
N LEU A 553 -24.59 45.09 -27.56
CA LEU A 553 -24.07 45.68 -26.32
C LEU A 553 -24.14 47.20 -26.31
N LYS A 554 -23.81 47.87 -27.43
CA LYS A 554 -24.00 49.34 -27.56
C LYS A 554 -25.45 49.75 -27.34
N ARG A 555 -26.42 48.97 -27.87
CA ARG A 555 -27.84 49.23 -27.65
C ARG A 555 -28.23 49.04 -26.18
N LYS A 556 -27.72 47.98 -25.52
CA LYS A 556 -27.96 47.73 -24.09
C LYS A 556 -27.34 48.83 -23.21
N SER A 557 -26.09 49.24 -23.46
CA SER A 557 -25.42 50.27 -22.67
C SER A 557 -26.04 51.66 -22.86
N ALA A 558 -26.39 52.03 -24.10
CA ALA A 558 -27.15 53.25 -24.37
C ALA A 558 -28.51 53.26 -23.66
N ALA A 559 -29.19 52.12 -23.59
CA ALA A 559 -30.45 51.99 -22.85
C ALA A 559 -30.25 52.17 -21.33
N VAL A 560 -29.17 51.66 -20.75
CA VAL A 560 -28.87 51.84 -19.30
C VAL A 560 -28.52 53.29 -18.99
N VAL A 561 -27.68 53.95 -19.81
CA VAL A 561 -27.35 55.38 -19.65
C VAL A 561 -28.61 56.23 -19.75
N HIS A 562 -29.45 55.98 -20.75
CA HIS A 562 -30.73 56.67 -20.92
C HIS A 562 -31.69 56.41 -19.74
N THR A 563 -31.73 55.20 -19.19
CA THR A 563 -32.56 54.88 -18.01
C THR A 563 -32.07 55.62 -16.77
N ASN A 564 -30.76 55.71 -16.57
CA ASN A 564 -30.14 56.45 -15.47
C ASN A 564 -30.34 57.96 -15.62
N GLU A 565 -30.30 58.51 -16.85
CA GLU A 565 -30.65 59.90 -17.13
C GLU A 565 -32.12 60.19 -16.84
N LEU A 566 -33.05 59.32 -17.29
CA LEU A 566 -34.47 59.44 -16.97
C LEU A 566 -34.75 59.39 -15.46
N GLN A 567 -34.01 58.56 -14.71
CA GLN A 567 -34.11 58.52 -13.25
C GLN A 567 -33.54 59.79 -12.58
N ARG A 568 -32.43 60.33 -13.09
CA ARG A 568 -31.86 61.61 -12.61
C ARG A 568 -32.75 62.81 -12.90
N GLU A 569 -33.43 62.78 -14.03
CA GLU A 569 -34.36 63.83 -14.43
C GLU A 569 -35.65 63.86 -13.60
N GLY A 570 -35.94 62.77 -12.87
CA GLY A 570 -37.14 62.62 -12.06
C GLY A 570 -38.41 62.52 -12.92
N SER A 571 -39.45 61.90 -12.36
CA SER A 571 -40.74 61.80 -13.05
C SER A 571 -41.23 63.20 -13.46
N PRO A 572 -41.83 63.38 -14.65
CA PRO A 572 -42.45 64.65 -15.06
C PRO A 572 -43.43 65.22 -14.01
N ALA A 573 -44.03 64.34 -13.19
CA ALA A 573 -44.88 64.73 -12.06
C ALA A 573 -44.10 65.44 -10.94
N GLN A 574 -42.85 65.03 -10.67
CA GLN A 574 -41.97 65.68 -9.68
C GLN A 574 -41.41 67.01 -10.19
N LYS A 575 -41.17 67.15 -11.50
CA LYS A 575 -40.78 68.44 -12.12
C LYS A 575 -41.91 69.50 -12.06
N LYS A 576 -43.18 69.09 -12.07
CA LYS A 576 -44.34 70.02 -11.94
C LYS A 576 -44.54 70.58 -10.52
N LEU A 577 -44.14 69.84 -9.48
CA LEU A 577 -44.22 70.31 -8.08
C LEU A 577 -43.13 71.33 -7.72
N ARG A 578 -42.03 71.41 -8.47
CA ARG A 578 -40.94 72.37 -8.22
C ARG A 578 -41.10 73.73 -8.92
N ARG A 579 -42.15 73.93 -9.73
CA ARG A 579 -42.30 75.15 -10.56
C ARG A 579 -43.46 76.08 -10.22
N ASN A 580 -44.22 75.82 -9.16
CA ASN A 580 -45.17 76.80 -8.62
C ASN A 580 -44.78 77.13 -7.17
N PRO A 581 -44.21 78.33 -6.92
CA PRO A 581 -44.05 78.85 -5.55
C PRO A 581 -45.39 79.19 -4.90
#